data_AF-A0A7V5L2Q1-F1
#
_entry.id   AF-A0A7V5L2Q1-F1
#
_cell.length_a   1.000
_cell.length_b   1.000
_cell.length_c   1.000
_cell.angle_alpha   90.00
_cell.angle_beta   90.00
_cell.angle_gamma   90.00
#
_symmetry.space_group_name_H-M   'P 1'
#
loop_
_entity.id
_entity.type
_entity.pdbx_description
1 polymer ?
#
loop_
_entity_poly.entity_id
_entity_poly.type
_entity_poly.pdbx_seq_one_letter_code
_entity_poly.pdbx_strand_id
1 'polypeptide(L)'
;MIDILIIGSGGAGLSSALSAKKAGAKVLLVGKRQPTASQTAMAQGGINAPLGNITPDTLQSHIDDTVKSAHGLCDIDMVTKVCSDAPKTIE
;
A
#
# COMPACT_ATOMS: atom_id res chain seq x y z
N MET A 1 5.43 -21.35 -18.46
CA MET A 1 6.30 -20.18 -18.25
C MET A 1 5.54 -19.13 -17.45
N ILE A 2 6.22 -18.47 -16.53
CA ILE A 2 5.68 -17.48 -15.59
C ILE A 2 6.34 -16.14 -15.91
N ASP A 3 5.56 -15.06 -15.94
CA ASP A 3 6.04 -13.74 -16.32
C ASP A 3 6.52 -12.95 -15.08
N ILE A 4 5.83 -13.12 -13.95
CA ILE A 4 6.12 -12.41 -12.70
C ILE A 4 6.14 -13.38 -11.52
N LEU A 5 7.23 -13.36 -10.76
CA LEU A 5 7.37 -14.03 -9.46
C LEU A 5 7.24 -12.99 -8.34
N ILE A 6 6.34 -13.23 -7.39
CA ILE A 6 6.15 -12.41 -6.20
C ILE A 6 6.48 -13.26 -4.97
N ILE A 7 7.36 -12.75 -4.11
CA ILE A 7 7.79 -13.42 -2.88
C ILE A 7 7.22 -12.65 -1.68
N GLY A 8 6.26 -13.27 -1.00
CA GLY A 8 5.53 -12.73 0.15
C GLY A 8 4.03 -12.64 -0.13
N SER A 9 3.21 -13.34 0.66
CA SER A 9 1.75 -13.43 0.51
C SER A 9 0.95 -12.53 1.46
N GLY A 10 1.55 -11.41 1.90
CA GLY A 10 0.85 -10.37 2.67
C GLY A 10 0.06 -9.41 1.77
N GLY A 11 -0.47 -8.32 2.34
CA GLY A 11 -1.29 -7.35 1.62
C GLY A 11 -0.62 -6.81 0.36
N ALA A 12 0.63 -6.35 0.47
CA ALA A 12 1.37 -5.84 -0.68
C ALA A 12 1.56 -6.89 -1.80
N GLY A 13 1.90 -8.14 -1.45
CA GLY A 13 2.13 -9.19 -2.43
C GLY A 13 0.85 -9.68 -3.11
N LEU A 14 -0.25 -9.81 -2.36
CA LEU A 14 -1.56 -10.14 -2.90
C LEU A 14 -2.10 -9.04 -3.81
N SER A 15 -2.01 -7.77 -3.40
CA SER A 15 -2.42 -6.62 -4.22
C SER A 15 -1.59 -6.52 -5.50
N SER A 16 -0.27 -6.73 -5.40
CA SER A 16 0.61 -6.77 -6.57
C SER A 16 0.27 -7.92 -7.52
N ALA A 17 0.01 -9.12 -6.97
CA ALA A 17 -0.36 -10.29 -7.76
C ALA A 17 -1.68 -10.07 -8.51
N LEU A 18 -2.67 -9.48 -7.84
CA LEU A 18 -3.97 -9.16 -8.44
C LEU A 18 -3.82 -8.12 -9.55
N SER A 19 -3.07 -7.06 -9.32
CA SER A 19 -2.80 -6.01 -10.32
C SER A 19 -2.10 -6.59 -11.56
N ALA A 20 -1.02 -7.33 -11.36
CA ALA A 20 -0.29 -8.00 -12.44
C ALA A 20 -1.16 -8.99 -13.23
N LYS A 21 -2.00 -9.77 -12.53
CA LYS A 21 -2.92 -10.70 -13.17
C LYS A 21 -3.99 -9.99 -14.00
N LYS A 22 -4.54 -8.86 -13.51
CA LYS A 22 -5.48 -8.02 -14.27
C LYS A 22 -4.84 -7.42 -15.53
N ALA A 23 -3.54 -7.13 -15.49
CA ALA A 23 -2.76 -6.70 -16.66
C ALA A 23 -2.40 -7.84 -17.64
N GLY A 24 -2.85 -9.08 -17.39
CA GLY A 24 -2.68 -10.22 -18.28
C GLY A 24 -1.47 -11.12 -17.98
N ALA A 25 -0.66 -10.81 -16.96
CA ALA A 25 0.52 -11.59 -16.63
C ALA A 25 0.18 -12.96 -16.03
N LYS A 26 1.03 -13.96 -16.31
CA LYS A 26 1.11 -15.22 -15.56
C LYS A 26 1.94 -14.98 -14.31
N VAL A 27 1.29 -14.97 -13.16
CA VAL A 27 1.90 -14.65 -11.86
C VAL A 27 2.09 -15.91 -11.01
N LEU A 28 3.26 -16.05 -10.39
CA LEU A 28 3.49 -16.97 -9.28
C LEU A 28 3.67 -16.18 -7.99
N LEU A 29 2.81 -16.44 -7.02
CA LEU A 29 2.92 -15.87 -5.67
C LEU A 29 3.42 -16.96 -4.71
N VAL A 30 4.53 -16.71 -4.04
CA VAL A 30 5.14 -17.64 -3.08
C VAL A 30 5.12 -17.03 -1.69
N GLY A 31 4.56 -17.74 -0.72
CA GLY A 31 4.56 -17.34 0.69
C GLY A 31 5.10 -18.46 1.57
N LYS A 32 5.81 -18.09 2.65
CA LYS A 32 6.29 -19.07 3.67
C LYS A 32 5.15 -19.75 4.43
N ARG A 33 3.99 -19.09 4.51
CA ARG A 33 2.78 -19.52 5.22
C ARG A 33 1.56 -19.23 4.37
N GLN A 34 0.39 -19.71 4.83
CA GLN A 34 -0.90 -19.34 4.26
C GLN A 34 -1.05 -17.80 4.20
N PRO A 35 -1.64 -17.24 3.14
CA PRO A 35 -1.72 -15.78 2.97
C PRO A 35 -2.38 -15.04 4.15
N THR A 36 -3.43 -15.63 4.73
CA THR A 36 -4.16 -15.08 5.88
C THR A 36 -3.41 -15.21 7.21
N ALA A 37 -2.27 -15.93 7.24
CA ALA A 37 -1.38 -16.01 8.39
C ALA A 37 -0.17 -15.06 8.27
N SER A 38 -0.23 -14.09 7.34
CA SER A 38 0.77 -13.02 7.22
C SER A 38 0.57 -11.92 8.28
N GLN A 39 1.62 -11.13 8.55
CA GLN A 39 1.52 -10.04 9.54
C GLN A 39 0.49 -8.96 9.16
N THR A 40 0.16 -8.82 7.87
CA THR A 40 -0.93 -7.94 7.43
C THR A 40 -2.25 -8.27 8.13
N ALA A 41 -2.54 -9.55 8.41
CA ALA A 41 -3.76 -9.96 9.09
C ALA A 41 -3.84 -9.51 10.56
N MET A 42 -2.72 -9.08 11.15
CA MET A 42 -2.64 -8.63 12.54
C MET A 42 -2.80 -7.10 12.69
N ALA A 43 -2.89 -6.35 11.59
CA ALA A 43 -3.09 -4.90 11.63
C ALA A 43 -4.50 -4.55 12.16
N GLN A 44 -4.60 -3.51 12.99
CA GLN A 44 -5.85 -3.14 13.67
C GLN A 44 -6.29 -1.69 13.42
N GLY A 45 -5.36 -0.73 13.46
CA GLY A 45 -5.71 0.70 13.50
C GLY A 45 -6.42 1.23 12.24
N GLY A 46 -6.06 0.72 11.06
CA GLY A 46 -6.61 1.16 9.77
C GLY A 46 -5.54 1.53 8.76
N ILE A 47 -5.95 2.21 7.68
CA ILE A 47 -5.08 2.74 6.64
C ILE A 47 -5.43 4.22 6.45
N ASN A 48 -4.43 5.08 6.43
CA ASN A 48 -4.64 6.52 6.32
C ASN A 48 -4.85 6.94 4.86
N ALA A 49 -5.86 7.78 4.63
CA ALA A 49 -6.09 8.47 3.36
C ALA A 49 -6.87 9.77 3.64
N PRO A 50 -6.54 10.90 2.99
CA PRO A 50 -7.24 12.17 3.21
C PRO A 50 -8.59 12.20 2.48
N LEU A 51 -9.55 11.40 2.96
CA LEU A 51 -10.88 11.23 2.36
C LEU A 51 -11.87 12.34 2.77
N GLY A 52 -11.61 13.06 3.86
CA GLY A 52 -12.50 14.11 4.33
C GLY A 52 -13.86 13.62 4.90
N ASN A 53 -14.03 12.32 5.12
CA ASN A 53 -15.32 11.70 5.48
C ASN A 53 -15.85 12.07 6.88
N ILE A 54 -14.96 12.41 7.83
CA ILE A 54 -15.33 12.77 9.21
C ILE A 54 -15.14 14.28 9.44
N THR A 55 -14.01 14.82 9.02
CA THR A 55 -13.66 16.24 9.06
C THR A 55 -13.00 16.62 7.74
N PRO A 56 -13.06 17.90 7.31
CA PRO A 56 -12.33 18.35 6.14
C PRO A 56 -10.84 17.98 6.25
N ASP A 57 -10.29 17.38 5.20
CA ASP A 57 -8.89 16.93 5.16
C ASP A 57 -8.28 17.31 3.81
N THR A 58 -6.95 17.39 3.75
CA THR A 58 -6.22 17.80 2.56
C THR A 58 -5.05 16.86 2.28
N LEU A 59 -4.68 16.76 1.01
CA LEU A 59 -3.46 16.07 0.62
C LEU A 59 -2.23 16.67 1.31
N GLN A 60 -2.16 18.01 1.40
CA GLN A 60 -0.99 18.69 1.96
C GLN A 60 -0.80 18.37 3.45
N SER A 61 -1.87 18.39 4.26
CA SER A 61 -1.79 18.00 5.68
C SER A 61 -1.24 16.58 5.84
N HIS A 62 -1.71 15.64 5.00
CA HIS A 62 -1.26 14.26 5.04
C HIS A 62 0.24 14.10 4.67
N ILE A 63 0.72 14.87 3.69
CA ILE A 63 2.14 14.93 3.31
C ILE A 63 2.97 15.51 4.46
N ASP A 64 2.57 16.67 4.99
CA ASP A 64 3.31 17.40 6.01
C ASP A 64 3.49 16.56 7.29
N ASP A 65 2.43 15.88 7.72
CA ASP A 65 2.47 14.97 8.86
C ASP A 65 3.42 13.78 8.63
N THR A 66 3.44 13.23 7.42
CA THR A 66 4.30 12.11 7.05
C THR A 66 5.77 12.54 7.01
N VAL A 67 6.09 13.67 6.39
CA VAL A 67 7.45 14.23 6.30
C VAL A 67 7.98 14.59 7.69
N LYS A 68 7.15 15.24 8.52
CA LYS A 68 7.50 15.58 9.90
C LYS A 68 7.84 14.33 10.71
N SER A 69 7.02 13.28 10.60
CA SER A 69 7.21 12.02 11.32
C SER A 69 8.43 11.24 10.83
N ALA A 70 8.88 11.46 9.60
CA ALA A 70 10.04 10.79 9.04
C ALA A 70 11.39 11.39 9.50
N HIS A 71 11.39 12.46 10.30
CA HIS A 71 12.60 13.07 10.86
C HIS A 71 13.66 13.45 9.81
N GLY A 72 13.23 13.86 8.61
CA GLY A 72 14.12 14.26 7.51
C GLY A 72 14.81 13.10 6.78
N LEU A 73 14.40 11.86 7.03
CA LEU A 73 14.97 10.66 6.40
C LEU A 73 14.11 10.10 5.26
N CYS A 74 12.93 10.67 5.01
CA CYS A 74 12.09 10.26 3.89
C CYS A 74 12.54 10.86 2.56
N ASP A 75 12.25 10.14 1.49
CA ASP A 75 12.17 10.69 0.14
C ASP A 75 10.83 11.42 -0.03
N ILE A 76 10.91 12.74 -0.24
CA ILE A 76 9.74 13.63 -0.34
C ILE A 76 8.87 13.29 -1.57
N ASP A 77 9.47 12.89 -2.68
CA ASP A 77 8.72 12.57 -3.90
C ASP A 77 7.93 11.29 -3.70
N MET A 78 8.50 10.31 -2.99
CA MET A 78 7.82 9.06 -2.65
C MET A 78 6.70 9.28 -1.62
N VAL A 79 6.92 10.13 -0.61
CA VAL A 79 5.85 10.49 0.35
C VAL A 79 4.70 11.18 -0.38
N THR A 80 5.02 12.17 -1.22
CA THR A 80 4.02 12.91 -2.00
C THR A 80 3.18 11.95 -2.86
N LYS A 81 3.84 11.02 -3.58
CA LYS A 81 3.17 10.03 -4.41
C LYS A 81 2.26 9.11 -3.59
N VAL A 82 2.74 8.55 -2.48
CA VAL A 82 1.95 7.64 -1.64
C VAL A 82 0.73 8.36 -1.06
N CYS A 83 0.92 9.58 -0.54
CA CYS A 83 -0.16 10.39 0.00
C CYS A 83 -1.18 10.79 -1.05
N SER A 84 -0.75 11.14 -2.28
CA SER A 84 -1.65 11.53 -3.37
C SER A 84 -2.46 10.36 -3.92
N ASP A 85 -1.85 9.17 -3.97
CA ASP A 85 -2.50 7.95 -4.47
C ASP A 85 -3.46 7.33 -3.44
N ALA A 86 -3.32 7.68 -2.14
CA ALA A 86 -4.04 7.07 -1.04
C ALA A 86 -5.58 7.12 -1.18
N PRO A 87 -6.24 8.26 -1.48
CA PRO A 87 -7.70 8.30 -1.61
C PRO A 87 -8.25 7.29 -2.61
N LYS A 88 -7.70 7.30 -3.84
CA LYS A 88 -8.09 6.39 -4.92
C LYS A 88 -7.74 4.93 -4.64
N THR A 89 -6.74 4.66 -3.80
CA THR A 89 -6.33 3.30 -3.45
C THR A 89 -7.28 2.66 -2.43
N ILE A 90 -7.94 3.47 -1.61
CA ILE A 90 -8.82 3.00 -0.54
C ILE A 90 -10.29 2.94 -0.96
N GLU A 91 -10.71 3.79 -1.90
CA GLU A 91 -12.05 3.75 -2.53
C GLU A 91 -12.26 2.51 -3.44
#